data_AF-A0A0L1IQ14-F1
#
_entry.id   AF-A0A0L1IQ14-F1
#
_cell.length_a   1.000
_cell.length_b   1.000
_cell.length_c   1.000
_cell.angle_alpha   90.00
_cell.angle_beta   90.00
_cell.angle_gamma   90.00
#
_symmetry.space_group_name_H-M   'P 1'
#
loop_
_entity.id
_entity.type
_entity.pdbx_description
1 polymer ?
#
loop_
_entity_poly.entity_id
_entity_poly.type
_entity_poly.pdbx_seq_one_letter_code
_entity_poly.pdbx_strand_id
1 'polypeptide(L)'
;LSPTRASFALSPSDNVPQNSQGDNGSAGPFNFKTTTMAKSPVVKSNIGQRRGHKYKHSSISHQIFLEPPPRAPLALPNSLPIPTFKECCASMSKDQKTRFWWSVCHMFVAAYTLWSAHGSLAMTALSHLILFDSLGALLCVSVDVLSNFEVWKRSSVRHPFGLERAEVLAGFAMCVLLLFMGMDLISHNLQHFLESSGHEPHHSHAHERVSVGSVDVTALLAITSTLISAIGLKNHGRIGKAMRFGYIESLPSVLSNPSHFLTLSCSTLLLLLPLVSVRLYNWLDVLLSSTISISMCVLGVRLVKTLGSMLLMSYSGPGVKDVIRDIEADPCVFGVDDARFWQVHYGLCMADLKLRVSGSEENLIRLRERISSLVRNRLGGGYGSGGQRWEVSLQFTIEKS
;
A
#
# COMPACT_ATOMS: atom_id res chain seq x y z
N LEU A 1 -51.11 -46.94 -7.50
CA LEU A 1 -52.52 -46.67 -7.11
C LEU A 1 -52.81 -45.20 -7.36
N SER A 2 -53.56 -44.95 -8.44
CA SER A 2 -54.34 -43.73 -8.72
C SER A 2 -55.73 -44.26 -9.17
N PRO A 3 -56.86 -43.53 -9.03
CA PRO A 3 -57.09 -42.21 -9.63
C PRO A 3 -57.72 -41.21 -8.62
N THR A 4 -58.36 -40.10 -9.00
CA THR A 4 -59.73 -40.00 -9.61
C THR A 4 -59.82 -38.80 -10.61
N ARG A 5 -60.87 -38.77 -11.46
CA ARG A 5 -60.93 -37.99 -12.73
C ARG A 5 -62.32 -37.40 -13.05
N ALA A 6 -62.33 -36.18 -13.64
CA ALA A 6 -63.35 -35.51 -14.47
C ALA A 6 -62.64 -34.33 -15.22
N SER A 7 -62.90 -33.81 -16.44
CA SER A 7 -63.79 -34.04 -17.61
C SER A 7 -65.30 -33.86 -17.42
N PHE A 8 -66.07 -33.10 -18.23
CA PHE A 8 -65.84 -32.53 -19.59
C PHE A 8 -65.95 -30.96 -19.60
N ALA A 9 -66.12 -30.15 -20.67
CA ALA A 9 -66.50 -30.31 -22.09
C ALA A 9 -65.90 -29.20 -23.03
N LEU A 10 -66.55 -28.88 -24.16
CA LEU A 10 -66.10 -27.94 -25.22
C LEU A 10 -67.22 -26.94 -25.65
N SER A 11 -66.82 -25.74 -26.11
CA SER A 11 -67.23 -24.95 -27.32
C SER A 11 -68.72 -24.81 -27.75
N PRO A 12 -69.12 -23.95 -28.75
CA PRO A 12 -68.35 -23.07 -29.65
C PRO A 12 -68.89 -21.62 -29.80
N SER A 13 -68.44 -20.94 -30.88
CA SER A 13 -68.80 -19.64 -31.49
C SER A 13 -70.32 -19.36 -31.67
N ASP A 14 -70.81 -18.12 -31.93
CA ASP A 14 -70.65 -17.37 -33.20
C ASP A 14 -71.24 -15.93 -33.21
N ASN A 15 -70.81 -15.13 -34.20
CA ASN A 15 -71.46 -14.04 -35.00
C ASN A 15 -72.46 -13.00 -34.35
N VAL A 16 -72.34 -11.65 -34.48
CA VAL A 16 -72.26 -10.73 -35.67
C VAL A 16 -73.62 -10.54 -36.39
N PRO A 17 -74.12 -9.32 -36.77
CA PRO A 17 -73.79 -7.92 -36.40
C PRO A 17 -75.05 -6.97 -36.27
N GLN A 18 -74.93 -5.71 -36.74
CA GLN A 18 -75.88 -4.58 -36.89
C GLN A 18 -75.97 -3.63 -35.67
N ASN A 19 -75.70 -2.31 -35.74
CA ASN A 19 -75.80 -1.24 -36.77
C ASN A 19 -77.19 -0.59 -36.92
N SER A 20 -77.37 0.56 -36.26
CA SER A 20 -78.23 1.68 -36.68
C SER A 20 -77.83 2.95 -35.93
N GLN A 21 -77.85 4.10 -36.61
CA GLN A 21 -77.69 5.42 -36.00
C GLN A 21 -79.03 5.92 -35.45
N GLY A 22 -79.00 6.77 -34.42
CA GLY A 22 -80.20 7.34 -33.82
C GLY A 22 -79.85 8.31 -32.69
N ASP A 23 -79.37 9.50 -33.05
CA ASP A 23 -79.00 10.53 -32.07
C ASP A 23 -80.27 11.22 -31.52
N ASN A 24 -80.46 11.14 -30.21
CA ASN A 24 -81.36 12.01 -29.45
C ASN A 24 -80.98 11.94 -27.97
N GLY A 25 -80.47 13.04 -27.41
CA GLY A 25 -79.72 13.00 -26.16
C GLY A 25 -80.57 13.15 -24.89
N SER A 26 -80.13 12.48 -23.81
CA SER A 26 -80.13 13.06 -22.46
C SER A 26 -79.27 12.25 -21.47
N ALA A 27 -78.78 12.94 -20.42
CA ALA A 27 -78.26 12.38 -19.17
C ALA A 27 -77.12 11.32 -19.22
N GLY A 28 -75.89 11.76 -19.53
CA GLY A 28 -74.64 11.04 -19.19
C GLY A 28 -73.67 11.96 -18.43
N PRO A 29 -72.83 11.45 -17.49
CA PRO A 29 -72.10 12.30 -16.53
C PRO A 29 -70.87 13.03 -17.08
N PHE A 30 -70.55 12.91 -18.37
CA PHE A 30 -69.30 13.41 -18.95
C PHE A 30 -69.50 14.69 -19.78
N ASN A 31 -69.37 15.84 -19.12
CA ASN A 31 -69.54 17.17 -19.71
C ASN A 31 -68.25 17.65 -20.40
N PHE A 32 -67.98 17.16 -21.61
CA PHE A 32 -66.79 17.49 -22.39
C PHE A 32 -66.87 18.90 -23.01
N LYS A 33 -66.13 19.86 -22.44
CA LYS A 33 -65.83 21.14 -23.11
C LYS A 33 -64.52 21.02 -23.89
N THR A 34 -64.58 21.26 -25.19
CA THR A 34 -63.41 21.28 -26.09
C THR A 34 -62.68 22.62 -26.02
N THR A 35 -61.57 22.67 -25.26
CA THR A 35 -60.71 23.85 -25.20
C THR A 35 -59.65 23.79 -26.29
N THR A 36 -59.62 24.77 -27.19
CA THR A 36 -58.62 24.88 -28.26
C THR A 36 -57.28 25.39 -27.73
N MET A 37 -56.17 24.72 -28.09
CA MET A 37 -54.82 25.15 -27.72
C MET A 37 -54.29 26.22 -28.68
N ALA A 38 -53.85 27.36 -28.15
CA ALA A 38 -53.01 28.31 -28.88
C ALA A 38 -51.54 27.85 -28.86
N LYS A 39 -50.82 28.04 -29.98
CA LYS A 39 -49.38 27.72 -30.07
C LYS A 39 -48.53 28.91 -29.65
N SER A 40 -47.83 28.80 -28.50
CA SER A 40 -46.62 29.56 -28.16
C SER A 40 -45.82 28.84 -27.06
N PRO A 41 -44.47 28.86 -27.08
CA PRO A 41 -43.64 28.14 -26.12
C PRO A 41 -43.31 28.96 -24.86
N VAL A 42 -43.23 28.30 -23.70
CA VAL A 42 -42.66 28.87 -22.46
C VAL A 42 -41.62 27.91 -21.88
N VAL A 43 -40.54 28.46 -21.32
CA VAL A 43 -39.33 27.73 -20.92
C VAL A 43 -39.45 27.11 -19.52
N LYS A 44 -38.96 25.87 -19.41
CA LYS A 44 -38.63 25.07 -18.20
C LYS A 44 -38.90 25.68 -16.81
N SER A 45 -39.67 24.95 -16.00
CA SER A 45 -39.46 24.86 -14.55
C SER A 45 -39.77 23.43 -14.03
N ASN A 46 -38.74 22.59 -13.95
CA ASN A 46 -38.84 21.29 -13.26
C ASN A 46 -38.75 21.53 -11.74
N ILE A 47 -39.89 21.72 -11.08
CA ILE A 47 -39.93 21.95 -9.63
C ILE A 47 -41.04 21.12 -8.96
N GLY A 48 -40.65 20.28 -8.01
CA GLY A 48 -41.51 19.80 -6.92
C GLY A 48 -42.62 18.76 -7.21
N GLN A 49 -42.37 17.51 -6.79
CA GLN A 49 -43.38 16.51 -6.38
C GLN A 49 -44.20 15.84 -7.52
N ARG A 50 -44.81 14.66 -7.33
CA ARG A 50 -44.98 13.82 -6.13
C ARG A 50 -44.52 12.37 -6.34
N ARG A 51 -43.73 11.88 -5.38
CA ARG A 51 -43.68 10.50 -4.82
C ARG A 51 -44.51 9.43 -5.56
N GLY A 52 -43.95 8.82 -6.60
CA GLY A 52 -44.56 7.64 -7.25
C GLY A 52 -44.64 6.46 -6.27
N HIS A 53 -45.85 5.98 -6.00
CA HIS A 53 -46.06 4.76 -5.21
C HIS A 53 -45.55 3.54 -6.00
N LYS A 54 -44.69 2.73 -5.39
CA LYS A 54 -44.18 1.48 -5.99
C LYS A 54 -45.25 0.38 -5.97
N TYR A 55 -46.23 0.49 -6.86
CA TYR A 55 -47.17 -0.60 -7.15
C TYR A 55 -46.45 -1.71 -7.95
N LYS A 56 -45.62 -2.52 -7.28
CA LYS A 56 -45.06 -3.77 -7.87
C LYS A 56 -46.11 -4.88 -8.06
N HIS A 57 -47.40 -4.60 -7.77
CA HIS A 57 -48.51 -5.57 -7.79
C HIS A 57 -49.77 -5.04 -8.50
N SER A 58 -49.72 -3.90 -9.20
CA SER A 58 -50.81 -3.51 -10.10
C SER A 58 -50.80 -4.39 -11.34
N SER A 59 -51.71 -5.37 -11.40
CA SER A 59 -51.74 -6.46 -12.37
C SER A 59 -52.05 -6.06 -13.82
N ILE A 60 -52.26 -4.78 -14.11
CA ILE A 60 -52.47 -4.23 -15.46
C ILE A 60 -51.59 -2.99 -15.64
N SER A 61 -50.37 -3.19 -16.13
CA SER A 61 -49.56 -2.15 -16.75
C SER A 61 -48.57 -2.80 -17.72
N HIS A 62 -48.56 -2.38 -18.99
CA HIS A 62 -47.71 -3.01 -20.01
C HIS A 62 -46.24 -2.97 -19.62
N GLN A 63 -45.57 -4.13 -19.71
CA GLN A 63 -44.18 -4.33 -19.29
C GLN A 63 -43.18 -3.83 -20.35
N ILE A 64 -43.38 -2.58 -20.79
CA ILE A 64 -42.63 -1.87 -21.85
C ILE A 64 -41.16 -1.67 -21.44
N PHE A 65 -40.91 -1.48 -20.15
CA PHE A 65 -39.58 -1.57 -19.57
C PHE A 65 -39.38 -2.99 -19.02
N LEU A 66 -38.76 -3.85 -19.82
CA LEU A 66 -38.05 -5.00 -19.28
C LEU A 66 -37.00 -4.45 -18.29
N GLU A 67 -36.99 -4.95 -17.05
CA GLU A 67 -35.84 -4.72 -16.17
C GLU A 67 -34.59 -5.26 -16.92
N PRO A 68 -33.52 -4.46 -17.10
CA PRO A 68 -32.39 -4.87 -17.92
C PRO A 68 -31.82 -6.19 -17.38
N PRO A 69 -31.46 -7.16 -18.25
CA PRO A 69 -31.15 -8.52 -17.83
C PRO A 69 -30.10 -8.48 -16.71
N PRO A 70 -30.35 -9.19 -15.59
CA PRO A 70 -29.57 -9.01 -14.37
C PRO A 70 -28.09 -9.25 -14.70
N ARG A 71 -27.28 -8.20 -14.53
CA ARG A 71 -25.85 -8.26 -14.87
C ARG A 71 -25.25 -9.47 -14.16
N ALA A 72 -24.51 -10.28 -14.92
CA ALA A 72 -23.78 -11.41 -14.37
C ALA A 72 -22.99 -10.96 -13.13
N PRO A 73 -23.00 -11.76 -12.04
CA PRO A 73 -22.37 -11.37 -10.79
C PRO A 73 -20.91 -10.99 -11.04
N LEU A 74 -20.49 -9.84 -10.50
CA LEU A 74 -19.13 -9.33 -10.70
C LEU A 74 -18.12 -10.40 -10.28
N ALA A 75 -17.17 -10.72 -11.16
CA ALA A 75 -16.17 -11.77 -10.93
C ALA A 75 -15.25 -11.48 -9.71
N LEU A 76 -15.27 -10.24 -9.20
CA LEU A 76 -14.63 -9.82 -7.96
C LEU A 76 -15.68 -9.25 -6.99
N PRO A 77 -15.56 -9.49 -5.67
CA PRO A 77 -16.42 -8.88 -4.68
C PRO A 77 -16.26 -7.35 -4.68
N ASN A 78 -17.36 -6.62 -4.45
CA ASN A 78 -17.36 -5.16 -4.44
C ASN A 78 -16.37 -4.61 -3.39
N SER A 79 -16.44 -5.16 -2.17
CA SER A 79 -15.50 -4.90 -1.08
C SER A 79 -15.42 -6.13 -0.17
N LEU A 80 -14.26 -6.37 0.42
CA LEU A 80 -14.07 -7.34 1.49
C LEU A 80 -14.20 -6.64 2.86
N PRO A 81 -14.58 -7.35 3.94
CA PRO A 81 -14.62 -6.75 5.27
C PRO A 81 -13.23 -6.34 5.74
N ILE A 82 -13.11 -5.15 6.32
CA ILE A 82 -11.89 -4.65 6.95
C ILE A 82 -11.93 -5.06 8.43
N PRO A 83 -10.91 -5.73 8.98
CA PRO A 83 -10.94 -6.25 10.34
C PRO A 83 -10.91 -5.13 11.39
N THR A 84 -11.67 -5.31 12.46
CA THR A 84 -11.61 -4.47 13.65
C THR A 84 -10.42 -4.87 14.55
N PHE A 85 -9.99 -3.96 15.43
CA PHE A 85 -8.94 -4.26 16.41
C PHE A 85 -9.23 -5.51 17.26
N LYS A 86 -10.50 -5.77 17.61
CA LYS A 86 -10.91 -6.97 18.36
C LYS A 86 -10.65 -8.25 17.56
N GLU A 87 -10.98 -8.24 16.27
CA GLU A 87 -10.73 -9.37 15.37
C GLU A 87 -9.24 -9.59 15.13
N CYS A 88 -8.45 -8.52 14.96
CA CYS A 88 -6.99 -8.62 14.89
C CYS A 88 -6.38 -9.29 16.14
N CYS A 89 -6.79 -8.86 17.34
CA CYS A 89 -6.32 -9.46 18.60
C CYS A 89 -6.77 -10.92 18.80
N ALA A 90 -7.94 -11.30 18.27
CA ALA A 90 -8.45 -12.66 18.29
C ALA A 90 -7.73 -13.57 17.26
N SER A 91 -7.45 -13.04 16.07
CA SER A 91 -6.75 -13.73 14.97
C SER A 91 -5.27 -14.01 15.26
N MET A 92 -4.63 -13.18 16.10
CA MET A 92 -3.19 -13.22 16.34
C MET A 92 -2.70 -14.60 16.85
N SER A 93 -1.87 -15.28 16.06
CA SER A 93 -1.31 -16.61 16.39
C SER A 93 -0.33 -16.56 17.58
N LYS A 94 -0.04 -17.69 18.23
CA LYS A 94 0.92 -17.74 19.37
C LYS A 94 2.24 -17.04 19.04
N ASP A 95 2.83 -17.37 17.90
CA ASP A 95 4.05 -16.74 17.38
C ASP A 95 3.88 -15.23 17.21
N GLN A 96 2.77 -14.78 16.62
CA GLN A 96 2.49 -13.35 16.45
C GLN A 96 2.33 -12.63 17.80
N LYS A 97 1.72 -13.27 18.82
CA LYS A 97 1.65 -12.71 20.19
C LYS A 97 3.05 -12.59 20.80
N THR A 98 3.89 -13.61 20.67
CA THR A 98 5.27 -13.58 21.14
C THR A 98 6.09 -12.50 20.42
N ARG A 99 5.94 -12.36 19.10
CA ARG A 99 6.61 -11.31 18.31
C ARG A 99 6.14 -9.90 18.71
N PHE A 100 4.84 -9.73 18.95
CA PHE A 100 4.27 -8.46 19.42
C PHE A 100 4.88 -8.05 20.77
N TRP A 101 4.87 -8.94 21.77
CA TRP A 101 5.44 -8.65 23.08
C TRP A 101 6.96 -8.41 23.04
N TRP A 102 7.70 -9.07 22.15
CA TRP A 102 9.11 -8.74 21.91
C TRP A 102 9.30 -7.35 21.28
N SER A 103 8.46 -6.93 20.34
CA SER A 103 8.54 -5.55 19.79
C SER A 103 8.20 -4.48 20.85
N VAL A 104 7.28 -4.77 21.77
CA VAL A 104 6.96 -3.92 22.93
C VAL A 104 8.12 -3.90 23.93
N CYS A 105 8.76 -5.04 24.20
CA CYS A 105 9.96 -5.10 25.04
C CYS A 105 11.12 -4.30 24.43
N HIS A 106 11.33 -4.37 23.12
CA HIS A 106 12.32 -3.56 22.40
C HIS A 106 12.02 -2.05 22.48
N MET A 107 10.72 -1.67 22.45
CA MET A 107 10.28 -0.29 22.69
C MET A 107 10.68 0.20 24.09
N PHE A 108 10.52 -0.64 25.13
CA PHE A 108 10.96 -0.32 26.49
C PHE A 108 12.48 -0.21 26.62
N VAL A 109 13.26 -1.01 25.89
CA VAL A 109 14.73 -0.85 25.82
C VAL A 109 15.08 0.51 25.21
N ALA A 110 14.45 0.91 24.10
CA ALA A 110 14.69 2.22 23.49
C ALA A 110 14.36 3.39 24.45
N ALA A 111 13.24 3.30 25.17
CA ALA A 111 12.82 4.29 26.16
C ALA A 111 13.79 4.34 27.37
N TYR A 112 14.28 3.18 27.83
CA TYR A 112 15.29 3.10 28.88
C TYR A 112 16.64 3.68 28.42
N THR A 113 17.08 3.40 27.18
CA THR A 113 18.28 4.02 26.59
C THR A 113 18.17 5.54 26.58
N LEU A 114 17.02 6.09 26.16
CA LEU A 114 16.80 7.54 26.14
C LEU A 114 16.82 8.16 27.54
N TRP A 115 16.19 7.50 28.52
CA TRP A 115 16.21 7.95 29.92
C TRP A 115 17.62 7.89 30.54
N SER A 116 18.41 6.87 30.20
CA SER A 116 19.79 6.70 30.67
C SER A 116 20.83 7.49 29.86
N ALA A 117 20.42 8.29 28.88
CA ALA A 117 21.34 9.02 27.98
C ALA A 117 21.84 10.38 28.51
N HIS A 118 21.42 10.81 29.70
CA HIS A 118 21.75 12.10 30.30
C HIS A 118 23.27 12.38 30.31
N GLY A 119 23.75 13.26 29.42
CA GLY A 119 25.17 13.63 29.31
C GLY A 119 25.99 12.80 28.32
N SER A 120 25.37 12.05 27.41
CA SER A 120 26.04 11.45 26.23
C SER A 120 25.20 11.66 24.96
N LEU A 121 25.82 12.29 23.96
CA LEU A 121 25.23 12.52 22.66
C LEU A 121 25.13 11.21 21.87
N ALA A 122 26.11 10.32 21.99
CA ALA A 122 26.08 9.02 21.33
C ALA A 122 25.01 8.07 21.91
N MET A 123 24.76 8.10 23.23
CA MET A 123 23.64 7.39 23.86
C MET A 123 22.29 7.92 23.40
N THR A 124 22.15 9.25 23.30
CA THR A 124 20.94 9.91 22.77
C THR A 124 20.72 9.58 21.29
N ALA A 125 21.80 9.50 20.50
CA ALA A 125 21.74 9.06 19.11
C ALA A 125 21.38 7.57 18.98
N LEU A 126 21.91 6.73 19.87
CA LEU A 126 21.58 5.30 19.92
C LEU A 126 20.11 5.06 20.28
N SER A 127 19.54 5.75 21.27
CA SER A 127 18.14 5.54 21.69
C SER A 127 17.14 5.77 20.56
N HIS A 128 17.35 6.82 19.75
CA HIS A 128 16.54 7.10 18.57
C HIS A 128 16.63 5.99 17.52
N LEU A 129 17.78 5.33 17.40
CA LEU A 129 18.01 4.27 16.43
C LEU A 129 17.41 2.92 16.88
N ILE A 130 17.53 2.58 18.17
CA ILE A 130 16.78 1.46 18.78
C ILE A 130 15.26 1.71 18.67
N LEU A 131 14.81 2.95 18.85
CA LEU A 131 13.40 3.33 18.69
C LEU A 131 12.93 3.11 17.24
N PHE A 132 13.71 3.50 16.24
CA PHE A 132 13.41 3.21 14.83
C PHE A 132 13.34 1.70 14.56
N ASP A 133 14.29 0.91 15.06
CA ASP A 133 14.34 -0.55 14.88
C ASP A 133 13.17 -1.28 15.56
N SER A 134 12.76 -0.84 16.75
CA SER A 134 11.63 -1.41 17.50
C SER A 134 10.28 -1.05 16.88
N LEU A 135 10.10 0.17 16.37
CA LEU A 135 8.94 0.57 15.57
C LEU A 135 8.87 -0.18 14.24
N GLY A 136 10.02 -0.42 13.59
CA GLY A 136 10.10 -1.27 12.40
C GLY A 136 9.67 -2.71 12.67
N ALA A 137 10.10 -3.28 13.81
CA ALA A 137 9.64 -4.60 14.27
C ALA A 137 8.13 -4.63 14.53
N LEU A 138 7.58 -3.62 15.20
CA LEU A 138 6.14 -3.50 15.47
C LEU A 138 5.32 -3.38 14.18
N LEU A 139 5.80 -2.64 13.17
CA LEU A 139 5.18 -2.56 11.84
C LEU A 139 5.16 -3.93 11.14
N CYS A 140 6.29 -4.65 11.18
CA CYS A 140 6.37 -6.00 10.64
C CYS A 140 5.32 -6.93 11.27
N VAL A 141 5.20 -6.95 12.61
CA VAL A 141 4.19 -7.76 13.32
C VAL A 141 2.77 -7.31 13.00
N SER A 142 2.52 -6.00 12.97
CA SER A 142 1.18 -5.44 12.67
C SER A 142 0.66 -5.92 11.32
N VAL A 143 1.52 -5.92 10.30
CA VAL A 143 1.19 -6.41 8.96
C VAL A 143 1.17 -7.94 8.88
N ASP A 144 1.97 -8.66 9.67
CA ASP A 144 1.89 -10.12 9.77
C ASP A 144 0.50 -10.56 10.28
N VAL A 145 -0.03 -9.86 11.29
CA VAL A 145 -1.40 -10.07 11.81
C VAL A 145 -2.47 -9.62 10.80
N LEU A 146 -2.32 -8.46 10.15
CA LEU A 146 -3.27 -8.02 9.12
C LEU A 146 -3.30 -8.97 7.90
N SER A 147 -2.18 -9.61 7.57
CA SER A 147 -2.10 -10.65 6.54
C SER A 147 -2.85 -11.94 6.88
N ASN A 148 -3.37 -12.11 8.10
CA ASN A 148 -4.27 -13.23 8.42
C ASN A 148 -5.65 -13.07 7.74
N PHE A 149 -6.01 -11.86 7.29
CA PHE A 149 -7.31 -11.56 6.69
C PHE A 149 -7.23 -11.47 5.16
N GLU A 150 -8.21 -12.05 4.46
CA GLU A 150 -8.23 -12.08 2.98
C GLU A 150 -8.07 -10.68 2.35
N VAL A 151 -8.72 -9.66 2.93
CA VAL A 151 -8.70 -8.27 2.45
C VAL A 151 -7.29 -7.70 2.28
N TRP A 152 -6.28 -8.25 2.97
CA TRP A 152 -4.90 -7.84 2.79
C TRP A 152 -4.37 -8.14 1.38
N LYS A 153 -4.65 -9.35 0.87
CA LYS A 153 -4.06 -9.91 -0.36
C LYS A 153 -5.04 -10.07 -1.53
N ARG A 154 -6.34 -10.17 -1.24
CA ARG A 154 -7.38 -10.49 -2.22
C ARG A 154 -7.93 -9.21 -2.86
N SER A 155 -7.85 -9.14 -4.19
CA SER A 155 -8.45 -8.08 -4.99
C SER A 155 -9.96 -7.96 -4.78
N SER A 156 -10.45 -6.73 -4.71
CA SER A 156 -11.87 -6.36 -4.70
C SER A 156 -12.08 -5.11 -5.57
N VAL A 157 -13.32 -4.79 -5.95
CA VAL A 157 -13.60 -3.61 -6.79
C VAL A 157 -13.16 -2.30 -6.09
N ARG A 158 -13.36 -2.22 -4.76
CA ARG A 158 -12.90 -1.10 -3.93
C ARG A 158 -11.38 -1.05 -3.73
N HIS A 159 -10.73 -2.22 -3.67
CA HIS A 159 -9.29 -2.36 -3.44
C HIS A 159 -8.68 -3.36 -4.44
N PRO A 160 -8.33 -2.93 -5.68
CA PRO A 160 -7.91 -3.84 -6.75
C PRO A 160 -6.63 -4.64 -6.44
N PHE A 161 -5.76 -4.10 -5.60
CA PHE A 161 -4.48 -4.70 -5.21
C PHE A 161 -4.45 -5.09 -3.72
N GLY A 162 -5.61 -5.38 -3.13
CA GLY A 162 -5.74 -5.60 -1.68
C GLY A 162 -5.37 -4.37 -0.86
N LEU A 163 -4.85 -4.60 0.35
CA LEU A 163 -4.37 -3.55 1.26
C LEU A 163 -2.84 -3.47 1.39
N GLU A 164 -2.06 -4.28 0.66
CA GLU A 164 -0.59 -4.31 0.81
C GLU A 164 0.09 -2.94 0.54
N ARG A 165 -0.54 -2.03 -0.23
CA ARG A 165 -0.04 -0.64 -0.40
C ARG A 165 -0.06 0.19 0.90
N ALA A 166 -0.85 -0.21 1.91
CA ALA A 166 -0.84 0.42 3.23
C ALA A 166 0.47 0.13 4.00
N GLU A 167 1.12 -1.03 3.77
CA GLU A 167 2.46 -1.30 4.32
C GLU A 167 3.51 -0.34 3.73
N VAL A 168 3.42 -0.07 2.43
CA VAL A 168 4.31 0.90 1.76
C VAL A 168 4.15 2.30 2.37
N LEU A 169 2.90 2.72 2.65
CA LEU A 169 2.61 4.00 3.28
C LEU A 169 3.13 4.09 4.73
N ALA A 170 2.93 3.03 5.52
CA ALA A 170 3.46 2.96 6.89
C ALA A 170 5.01 2.91 6.91
N GLY A 171 5.62 2.19 5.96
CA GLY A 171 7.06 2.21 5.74
C GLY A 171 7.57 3.61 5.37
N PHE A 172 6.88 4.31 4.47
CA PHE A 172 7.23 5.70 4.12
C PHE A 172 7.15 6.63 5.35
N ALA A 173 6.11 6.52 6.18
CA ALA A 173 5.97 7.29 7.42
C ALA A 173 7.12 7.01 8.40
N MET A 174 7.54 5.74 8.56
CA MET A 174 8.74 5.39 9.33
C MET A 174 10.02 6.04 8.79
N CYS A 175 10.14 6.20 7.48
CA CYS A 175 11.33 6.79 6.86
C CYS A 175 11.35 8.33 6.97
N VAL A 176 10.17 8.96 7.01
CA VAL A 176 10.02 10.37 7.41
C VAL A 176 10.38 10.56 8.89
N LEU A 177 9.96 9.65 9.78
CA LEU A 177 10.34 9.67 11.19
C LEU A 177 11.86 9.55 11.38
N LEU A 178 12.52 8.66 10.63
CA LEU A 178 13.98 8.51 10.62
C LEU A 178 14.70 9.80 10.21
N LEU A 179 14.17 10.54 9.23
CA LEU A 179 14.68 11.86 8.86
C LEU A 179 14.52 12.87 9.99
N PHE A 180 13.35 12.94 10.62
CA PHE A 180 13.15 13.86 11.75
C PHE A 180 14.11 13.55 12.91
N MET A 181 14.29 12.28 13.28
CA MET A 181 15.25 11.88 14.32
C MET A 181 16.70 12.20 13.93
N GLY A 182 17.09 12.00 12.67
CA GLY A 182 18.43 12.37 12.19
C GLY A 182 18.68 13.88 12.22
N MET A 183 17.69 14.69 11.83
CA MET A 183 17.78 16.15 11.85
C MET A 183 17.74 16.72 13.28
N ASP A 184 16.93 16.14 14.16
CA ASP A 184 16.88 16.46 15.59
C ASP A 184 18.26 16.28 16.23
N LEU A 185 18.89 15.10 16.05
CA LEU A 185 20.23 14.84 16.55
C LEU A 185 21.27 15.79 15.96
N ILE A 186 21.18 16.16 14.67
CA ILE A 186 22.05 17.20 14.08
C ILE A 186 21.85 18.54 14.80
N SER A 187 20.61 18.94 15.11
CA SER A 187 20.34 20.19 15.82
C SER A 187 20.89 20.19 17.26
N HIS A 188 20.75 19.10 18.00
CA HIS A 188 21.32 18.93 19.34
C HIS A 188 22.86 18.95 19.33
N ASN A 189 23.51 18.28 18.36
CA ASN A 189 24.97 18.33 18.19
C ASN A 189 25.46 19.76 17.84
N LEU A 190 24.73 20.49 16.99
CA LEU A 190 25.06 21.87 16.63
C LEU A 190 24.86 22.84 17.81
N GLN A 191 23.80 22.66 18.61
CA GLN A 191 23.58 23.46 19.81
C GLN A 191 24.74 23.29 20.80
N HIS A 192 25.11 22.05 21.14
CA HIS A 192 26.23 21.77 22.04
C HIS A 192 27.56 22.36 21.52
N PHE A 193 27.80 22.33 20.21
CA PHE A 193 28.97 22.96 19.60
C PHE A 193 28.97 24.49 19.75
N LEU A 194 27.84 25.15 19.49
CA LEU A 194 27.69 26.60 19.64
C LEU A 194 27.78 27.06 21.11
N GLU A 195 27.16 26.33 22.03
CA GLU A 195 27.24 26.59 23.48
C GLU A 195 28.69 26.48 23.96
N SER A 196 29.42 25.43 23.55
CA SER A 196 30.86 25.26 23.86
C SER A 196 31.79 26.33 23.28
N SER A 197 31.29 27.15 22.35
CA SER A 197 32.03 28.24 21.69
C SER A 197 31.63 29.64 22.18
N GLY A 198 30.60 29.76 23.02
CA GLY A 198 29.87 31.02 23.24
C GLY A 198 30.26 31.80 24.50
N HIS A 199 30.09 31.22 25.69
CA HIS A 199 30.19 31.92 26.97
C HIS A 199 30.66 30.98 28.11
N GLU A 200 31.31 31.56 29.13
CA GLU A 200 31.49 30.90 30.43
C GLU A 200 30.13 30.65 31.12
N PRO A 201 29.83 29.45 31.64
CA PRO A 201 28.54 29.18 32.29
C PRO A 201 28.39 29.94 33.62
N HIS A 202 27.50 30.96 33.65
CA HIS A 202 27.17 31.68 34.88
C HIS A 202 26.56 30.81 35.99
N HIS A 203 26.09 29.60 35.65
CA HIS A 203 25.79 28.55 36.61
C HIS A 203 26.51 27.26 36.18
N SER A 204 27.35 26.74 37.08
CA SER A 204 28.04 25.46 36.91
C SER A 204 27.08 24.29 37.12
N HIS A 205 26.20 24.05 36.14
CA HIS A 205 25.47 22.80 36.04
C HIS A 205 26.47 21.66 35.91
N ALA A 206 26.68 20.92 37.01
CA ALA A 206 27.44 19.70 36.99
C ALA A 206 26.69 18.69 36.13
N HIS A 207 27.11 18.56 34.86
CA HIS A 207 26.72 17.45 34.01
C HIS A 207 27.28 16.16 34.62
N GLU A 208 26.49 15.55 35.50
CA GLU A 208 26.76 14.24 36.08
C GLU A 208 26.85 13.25 34.92
N ARG A 209 28.08 12.86 34.58
CA ARG A 209 28.36 12.03 33.41
C ARG A 209 27.66 10.68 33.58
N VAL A 210 27.10 10.16 32.49
CA VAL A 210 26.57 8.79 32.46
C VAL A 210 27.59 7.84 33.10
N SER A 211 27.19 7.17 34.17
CA SER A 211 28.06 6.19 34.84
C SER A 211 28.49 5.13 33.82
N VAL A 212 29.76 4.77 33.81
CA VAL A 212 30.36 3.88 32.80
C VAL A 212 29.57 2.57 32.68
N GLY A 213 29.21 1.95 33.81
CA GLY A 213 28.39 0.73 33.83
C GLY A 213 26.95 0.91 33.32
N SER A 214 26.42 2.14 33.29
CA SER A 214 25.13 2.44 32.66
C SER A 214 25.25 2.48 31.13
N VAL A 215 26.38 2.95 30.58
CA VAL A 215 26.68 2.82 29.15
C VAL A 215 26.80 1.35 28.79
N ASP A 216 27.57 0.56 29.56
CA ASP A 216 27.77 -0.87 29.33
C ASP A 216 26.46 -1.68 29.32
N VAL A 217 25.65 -1.53 30.38
CA VAL A 217 24.34 -2.21 30.48
C VAL A 217 23.42 -1.80 29.32
N THR A 218 23.40 -0.52 28.96
CA THR A 218 22.51 -0.02 27.91
C THR A 218 22.94 -0.48 26.52
N ALA A 219 24.24 -0.48 26.21
CA ALA A 219 24.75 -0.95 24.93
C ALA A 219 24.62 -2.49 24.79
N LEU A 220 24.75 -3.25 25.88
CA LEU A 220 24.45 -4.69 25.90
C LEU A 220 22.95 -4.96 25.71
N LEU A 221 22.07 -4.18 26.34
CA LEU A 221 20.62 -4.25 26.11
C LEU A 221 20.26 -3.92 24.65
N ALA A 222 20.90 -2.91 24.05
CA ALA A 222 20.70 -2.54 22.64
C ALA A 222 21.12 -3.66 21.68
N ILE A 223 22.29 -4.27 21.88
CA ILE A 223 22.77 -5.39 21.06
C ILE A 223 21.81 -6.58 21.19
N THR A 224 21.44 -6.95 22.41
CA THR A 224 20.56 -8.11 22.64
C THR A 224 19.14 -7.88 22.11
N SER A 225 18.53 -6.71 22.32
CA SER A 225 17.18 -6.39 21.82
C SER A 225 17.14 -6.31 20.28
N THR A 226 18.16 -5.72 19.66
CA THR A 226 18.29 -5.64 18.20
C THR A 226 18.52 -7.02 17.61
N LEU A 227 19.40 -7.84 18.19
CA LEU A 227 19.70 -9.19 17.69
C LEU A 227 18.49 -10.13 17.81
N ILE A 228 17.78 -10.11 18.96
CA ILE A 228 16.52 -10.83 19.15
C ILE A 228 15.47 -10.36 18.13
N SER A 229 15.41 -9.05 17.85
CA SER A 229 14.48 -8.50 16.85
C SER A 229 14.80 -8.91 15.42
N ALA A 230 16.08 -8.83 15.03
CA ALA A 230 16.52 -9.11 13.67
C ALA A 230 16.48 -10.61 13.33
N ILE A 231 16.83 -11.49 14.29
CA ILE A 231 16.78 -12.95 14.14
C ILE A 231 15.37 -13.48 14.44
N GLY A 232 14.88 -13.29 15.66
CA GLY A 232 13.66 -13.94 16.18
C GLY A 232 12.37 -13.46 15.52
N LEU A 233 12.29 -12.18 15.15
CA LEU A 233 11.12 -11.61 14.46
C LEU A 233 11.25 -11.65 12.93
N LYS A 234 12.40 -12.09 12.40
CA LYS A 234 12.77 -12.05 10.97
C LYS A 234 12.64 -10.65 10.33
N ASN A 235 12.81 -9.59 11.12
CA ASN A 235 12.58 -8.20 10.76
C ASN A 235 13.39 -7.74 9.53
N HIS A 236 14.61 -8.28 9.39
CA HIS A 236 15.53 -8.01 8.29
C HIS A 236 14.90 -8.12 6.89
N GLY A 237 13.97 -9.06 6.69
CA GLY A 237 13.39 -9.39 5.39
C GLY A 237 12.43 -8.37 4.79
N ARG A 238 12.18 -7.22 5.44
CA ARG A 238 11.27 -6.17 4.93
C ARG A 238 11.98 -4.87 4.58
N ILE A 239 12.74 -4.29 5.52
CA ILE A 239 13.57 -3.11 5.21
C ILE A 239 14.61 -3.49 4.14
N GLY A 240 15.18 -4.71 4.17
CA GLY A 240 16.03 -5.23 3.10
C GLY A 240 15.35 -5.43 1.73
N LYS A 241 14.01 -5.55 1.67
CA LYS A 241 13.27 -5.56 0.38
C LYS A 241 13.11 -4.15 -0.19
N ALA A 242 13.02 -3.12 0.65
CA ALA A 242 13.06 -1.72 0.23
C ALA A 242 14.49 -1.24 -0.07
N MET A 243 15.50 -1.84 0.56
CA MET A 243 16.91 -1.43 0.53
C MET A 243 17.83 -2.54 0.02
N ARG A 244 17.79 -2.81 -1.29
CA ARG A 244 18.84 -3.58 -1.98
C ARG A 244 20.13 -2.75 -2.09
N PHE A 245 20.88 -2.68 -0.99
CA PHE A 245 22.22 -2.15 -0.95
C PHE A 245 23.19 -3.22 -1.46
N GLY A 246 23.50 -3.22 -2.77
CA GLY A 246 24.32 -4.25 -3.43
C GLY A 246 25.74 -4.47 -2.86
N TYR A 247 26.24 -3.56 -2.02
CA TYR A 247 27.49 -3.72 -1.28
C TYR A 247 27.36 -4.51 0.05
N ILE A 248 26.13 -4.79 0.50
CA ILE A 248 25.81 -5.43 1.78
C ILE A 248 25.07 -6.78 1.55
N GLU A 249 24.72 -7.11 0.31
CA GLU A 249 24.07 -8.39 -0.06
C GLU A 249 24.95 -9.63 0.20
N SER A 250 26.26 -9.45 0.45
CA SER A 250 27.21 -10.49 0.85
C SER A 250 27.28 -10.74 2.37
N LEU A 251 26.68 -9.89 3.21
CA LEU A 251 26.64 -10.09 4.66
C LEU A 251 25.54 -11.09 5.07
N PRO A 252 25.65 -11.73 6.26
CA PRO A 252 24.56 -12.53 6.83
C PRO A 252 23.24 -11.76 6.87
N SER A 253 22.12 -12.44 6.64
CA SER A 253 20.80 -11.80 6.42
C SER A 253 20.31 -10.88 7.54
N VAL A 254 20.88 -10.99 8.74
CA VAL A 254 20.66 -10.10 9.89
C VAL A 254 21.21 -8.68 9.63
N LEU A 255 22.37 -8.58 8.99
CA LEU A 255 23.13 -7.36 8.76
C LEU A 255 22.85 -6.72 7.39
N SER A 256 22.12 -7.40 6.50
CA SER A 256 21.68 -6.82 5.22
C SER A 256 20.59 -5.75 5.37
N ASN A 257 19.99 -5.62 6.57
CA ASN A 257 19.27 -4.40 6.94
C ASN A 257 20.26 -3.34 7.44
N PRO A 258 20.44 -2.21 6.73
CA PRO A 258 21.40 -1.18 7.13
C PRO A 258 21.03 -0.46 8.45
N SER A 259 19.77 -0.50 8.92
CA SER A 259 19.46 0.05 10.26
C SER A 259 20.07 -0.83 11.35
N HIS A 260 19.74 -2.13 11.38
CA HIS A 260 20.31 -3.09 12.35
C HIS A 260 21.84 -3.14 12.33
N PHE A 261 22.47 -3.03 11.15
CA PHE A 261 23.93 -2.94 11.06
C PHE A 261 24.47 -1.70 11.78
N LEU A 262 23.82 -0.54 11.62
CA LEU A 262 24.19 0.70 12.29
C LEU A 262 23.93 0.60 13.81
N THR A 263 22.81 0.04 14.26
CA THR A 263 22.52 -0.20 15.69
C THR A 263 23.59 -1.06 16.35
N LEU A 264 23.92 -2.20 15.73
CA LEU A 264 24.86 -3.17 16.28
C LEU A 264 26.30 -2.64 16.27
N SER A 265 26.74 -1.98 15.19
CA SER A 265 28.08 -1.40 15.12
C SER A 265 28.26 -0.24 16.11
N CYS A 266 27.32 0.70 16.20
CA CYS A 266 27.38 1.80 17.16
C CYS A 266 27.28 1.33 18.63
N SER A 267 26.43 0.34 18.93
CA SER A 267 26.38 -0.24 20.29
C SER A 267 27.68 -0.97 20.65
N THR A 268 28.30 -1.67 19.69
CA THR A 268 29.60 -2.34 19.92
C THR A 268 30.71 -1.32 20.14
N LEU A 269 30.71 -0.19 19.43
CA LEU A 269 31.63 0.92 19.69
C LEU A 269 31.42 1.52 21.08
N LEU A 270 30.18 1.67 21.54
CA LEU A 270 29.86 2.16 22.89
C LEU A 270 30.33 1.21 24.00
N LEU A 271 30.27 -0.11 23.82
CA LEU A 271 30.89 -1.08 24.74
C LEU A 271 32.43 -1.01 24.79
N LEU A 272 33.07 -0.41 23.79
CA LEU A 272 34.53 -0.27 23.74
C LEU A 272 35.01 1.11 24.25
N LEU A 273 34.15 2.13 24.29
CA LEU A 273 34.47 3.46 24.82
C LEU A 273 34.99 3.45 26.27
N PRO A 274 34.47 2.64 27.20
CA PRO A 274 35.00 2.50 28.57
C PRO A 274 36.47 2.06 28.68
N LEU A 275 37.01 1.40 27.65
CA LEU A 275 38.41 0.97 27.60
C LEU A 275 39.36 2.08 27.15
N VAL A 276 38.85 3.29 26.90
CA VAL A 276 39.53 4.41 26.25
C VAL A 276 39.62 5.60 27.23
N SER A 277 40.66 6.43 27.08
CA SER A 277 40.92 7.54 28.02
C SER A 277 39.81 8.61 28.02
N VAL A 278 39.53 9.19 29.18
CA VAL A 278 38.44 10.15 29.43
C VAL A 278 38.45 11.36 28.47
N ARG A 279 39.64 11.81 28.02
CA ARG A 279 39.74 12.92 27.05
C ARG A 279 39.32 12.52 25.64
N LEU A 280 39.54 11.25 25.27
CA LEU A 280 39.14 10.70 23.97
C LEU A 280 37.68 10.23 23.97
N TYR A 281 37.12 9.83 25.12
CA TYR A 281 35.68 9.55 25.30
C TYR A 281 34.80 10.70 24.77
N ASN A 282 35.01 11.94 25.24
CA ASN A 282 34.19 13.09 24.83
C ASN A 282 34.23 13.34 23.31
N TRP A 283 35.39 13.15 22.68
CA TRP A 283 35.55 13.34 21.24
C TRP A 283 34.89 12.21 20.43
N LEU A 284 34.98 10.97 20.93
CA LEU A 284 34.31 9.81 20.34
C LEU A 284 32.78 9.90 20.49
N ASP A 285 32.26 10.42 21.60
CA ASP A 285 30.82 10.62 21.82
C ASP A 285 30.22 11.58 20.77
N VAL A 286 30.85 12.75 20.57
CA VAL A 286 30.46 13.72 19.53
C VAL A 286 30.61 13.14 18.12
N LEU A 287 31.72 12.45 17.83
CA LEU A 287 31.98 11.84 16.53
C LEU A 287 30.95 10.75 16.20
N LEU A 288 30.62 9.88 17.16
CA LEU A 288 29.70 8.77 17.00
C LEU A 288 28.26 9.27 16.85
N SER A 289 27.84 10.25 17.67
CA SER A 289 26.56 10.97 17.51
C SER A 289 26.42 11.62 16.14
N SER A 290 27.46 12.32 15.67
CA SER A 290 27.50 12.94 14.33
C SER A 290 27.42 11.90 13.22
N THR A 291 28.13 10.77 13.36
CA THR A 291 28.14 9.67 12.39
C THR A 291 26.78 8.97 12.31
N ILE A 292 26.15 8.71 13.47
CA ILE A 292 24.81 8.13 13.57
C ILE A 292 23.79 9.04 12.89
N SER A 293 23.73 10.31 13.28
CA SER A 293 22.71 11.26 12.79
C SER A 293 22.82 11.54 11.29
N ILE A 294 24.04 11.72 10.75
CA ILE A 294 24.28 11.81 9.31
C ILE A 294 23.82 10.52 8.60
N SER A 295 24.12 9.35 9.16
CA SER A 295 23.75 8.06 8.57
C SER A 295 22.23 7.82 8.60
N MET A 296 21.53 8.20 9.67
CA MET A 296 20.06 8.21 9.74
C MET A 296 19.46 9.12 8.66
N CYS A 297 19.99 10.32 8.47
CA CYS A 297 19.59 11.22 7.39
C CYS A 297 19.83 10.62 5.99
N VAL A 298 21.00 10.05 5.71
CA VAL A 298 21.32 9.45 4.41
C VAL A 298 20.45 8.22 4.12
N LEU A 299 20.20 7.36 5.11
CA LEU A 299 19.30 6.21 4.98
C LEU A 299 17.86 6.67 4.77
N GLY A 300 17.39 7.65 5.55
CA GLY A 300 16.06 8.25 5.41
C GLY A 300 15.81 8.84 4.02
N VAL A 301 16.75 9.62 3.46
CA VAL A 301 16.59 10.20 2.12
C VAL A 301 16.55 9.11 1.04
N ARG A 302 17.36 8.05 1.16
CA ARG A 302 17.34 6.92 0.22
C ARG A 302 16.02 6.17 0.29
N LEU A 303 15.56 5.83 1.49
CA LEU A 303 14.29 5.15 1.74
C LEU A 303 13.08 5.97 1.24
N VAL A 304 13.02 7.26 1.57
CA VAL A 304 11.95 8.18 1.13
C VAL A 304 11.91 8.30 -0.39
N LYS A 305 13.04 8.25 -1.10
CA LYS A 305 13.06 8.23 -2.57
C LYS A 305 12.49 6.92 -3.14
N THR A 306 12.91 5.76 -2.62
CA THR A 306 12.40 4.46 -3.08
C THR A 306 10.91 4.29 -2.80
N LEU A 307 10.50 4.48 -1.54
CA LEU A 307 9.11 4.31 -1.09
C LEU A 307 8.21 5.42 -1.64
N GLY A 308 8.72 6.64 -1.78
CA GLY A 308 8.02 7.75 -2.42
C GLY A 308 7.75 7.48 -3.91
N SER A 309 8.74 6.97 -4.66
CA SER A 309 8.57 6.55 -6.06
C SER A 309 7.47 5.50 -6.22
N MET A 310 7.48 4.49 -5.34
CA MET A 310 6.47 3.43 -5.25
C MET A 310 5.07 3.98 -4.92
N LEU A 311 4.95 4.91 -3.97
CA LEU A 311 3.68 5.59 -3.67
C LEU A 311 3.19 6.49 -4.81
N LEU A 312 4.11 7.12 -5.56
CA LEU A 312 3.84 7.94 -6.75
C LEU A 312 3.60 7.11 -8.03
N MET A 313 3.45 5.79 -7.92
CA MET A 313 3.22 4.88 -9.06
C MET A 313 4.32 5.00 -10.12
N SER A 314 5.57 4.92 -9.67
CA SER A 314 6.77 4.82 -10.51
C SER A 314 7.57 3.55 -10.16
N TYR A 315 8.55 3.20 -10.99
CA TYR A 315 9.50 2.11 -10.73
C TYR A 315 10.91 2.67 -10.57
N SER A 316 11.56 2.37 -9.45
CA SER A 316 12.91 2.87 -9.11
C SER A 316 14.04 1.88 -9.41
N GLY A 317 13.75 0.73 -10.01
CA GLY A 317 14.76 -0.28 -10.36
C GLY A 317 15.42 -0.05 -11.73
N PRO A 318 16.55 -0.71 -12.01
CA PRO A 318 17.20 -0.69 -13.32
C PRO A 318 16.44 -1.53 -14.37
N GLY A 319 16.90 -1.49 -15.62
CA GLY A 319 16.50 -2.40 -16.70
C GLY A 319 15.29 -1.97 -17.56
N VAL A 320 14.45 -1.04 -17.11
CA VAL A 320 13.28 -0.59 -17.89
C VAL A 320 13.69 0.00 -19.26
N LYS A 321 14.78 0.77 -19.32
CA LYS A 321 15.29 1.34 -20.57
C LYS A 321 15.72 0.26 -21.58
N ASP A 322 16.37 -0.79 -21.09
CA ASP A 322 16.78 -1.92 -21.91
C ASP A 322 15.57 -2.72 -22.41
N VAL A 323 14.56 -2.92 -21.57
CA VAL A 323 13.30 -3.57 -21.97
C VAL A 323 12.54 -2.78 -23.03
N ILE A 324 12.49 -1.44 -22.94
CA ILE A 324 11.86 -0.60 -23.97
C ILE A 324 12.64 -0.71 -25.29
N ARG A 325 13.97 -0.57 -25.28
CA ARG A 325 14.81 -0.74 -26.49
C ARG A 325 14.69 -2.14 -27.10
N ASP A 326 14.65 -3.18 -26.27
CA ASP A 326 14.48 -4.57 -26.71
C ASP A 326 13.06 -4.83 -27.30
N ILE A 327 12.06 -4.00 -26.99
CA ILE A 327 10.72 -4.00 -27.61
C ILE A 327 10.71 -3.21 -28.92
N GLU A 328 11.35 -2.03 -28.95
CA GLU A 328 11.50 -1.19 -30.15
C GLU A 328 12.33 -1.86 -31.27
N ALA A 329 13.13 -2.87 -30.92
CA ALA A 329 13.91 -3.67 -31.85
C ALA A 329 13.17 -4.89 -32.44
N ASP A 330 11.92 -5.18 -32.02
CA ASP A 330 11.14 -6.28 -32.59
C ASP A 330 10.53 -5.87 -33.95
N PRO A 331 10.73 -6.61 -35.05
CA PRO A 331 10.30 -6.19 -36.39
C PRO A 331 8.77 -6.12 -36.58
N CYS A 332 7.97 -6.56 -35.60
CA CYS A 332 6.52 -6.36 -35.60
C CYS A 332 6.08 -5.02 -34.94
N VAL A 333 7.00 -4.26 -34.35
CA VAL A 333 6.73 -3.00 -33.63
C VAL A 333 7.19 -1.80 -34.47
N PHE A 334 6.27 -0.89 -34.75
CA PHE A 334 6.52 0.38 -35.47
C PHE A 334 6.70 1.57 -34.52
N GLY A 335 6.30 1.43 -33.26
CA GLY A 335 6.59 2.42 -32.22
C GLY A 335 5.92 2.13 -30.88
N VAL A 336 6.42 2.80 -29.84
CA VAL A 336 5.86 2.79 -28.48
C VAL A 336 5.14 4.11 -28.26
N ASP A 337 3.81 4.09 -28.10
CA ASP A 337 3.01 5.31 -27.89
C ASP A 337 2.96 5.72 -26.41
N ASP A 338 3.00 4.73 -25.52
CA ASP A 338 2.79 4.90 -24.09
C ASP A 338 3.41 3.70 -23.36
N ALA A 339 4.24 3.94 -22.35
CA ALA A 339 4.96 2.90 -21.61
C ALA A 339 5.09 3.28 -20.13
N ARG A 340 4.21 2.72 -19.29
CA ARG A 340 4.23 2.93 -17.84
C ARG A 340 4.69 1.67 -17.12
N PHE A 341 5.79 1.79 -16.38
CA PHE A 341 6.32 0.76 -15.49
C PHE A 341 6.29 1.28 -14.04
N TRP A 342 5.60 0.58 -13.14
CA TRP A 342 5.53 0.99 -11.74
C TRP A 342 5.42 -0.18 -10.76
N GLN A 343 5.83 0.06 -9.51
CA GLN A 343 5.64 -0.89 -8.42
C GLN A 343 4.40 -0.52 -7.59
N VAL A 344 3.58 -1.51 -7.22
CA VAL A 344 2.31 -1.30 -6.49
C VAL A 344 2.45 -1.60 -5.01
N HIS A 345 3.09 -2.73 -4.69
CA HIS A 345 3.47 -3.21 -3.36
C HIS A 345 4.71 -4.10 -3.52
N TYR A 346 5.35 -4.53 -2.43
CA TYR A 346 6.67 -5.19 -2.51
C TYR A 346 6.69 -6.47 -3.37
N GLY A 347 5.55 -7.13 -3.53
CA GLY A 347 5.42 -8.34 -4.34
C GLY A 347 5.04 -8.13 -5.80
N LEU A 348 4.50 -6.97 -6.20
CA LEU A 348 3.86 -6.75 -7.50
C LEU A 348 4.30 -5.46 -8.19
N CYS A 349 4.71 -5.62 -9.45
CA CYS A 349 4.98 -4.56 -10.41
C CYS A 349 4.07 -4.69 -11.64
N MET A 350 3.78 -3.56 -12.27
CA MET A 350 2.91 -3.41 -13.43
C MET A 350 3.69 -2.82 -14.61
N ALA A 351 3.41 -3.31 -15.81
CA ALA A 351 3.89 -2.76 -17.08
C ALA A 351 2.72 -2.60 -18.05
N ASP A 352 2.23 -1.37 -18.22
CA ASP A 352 1.24 -1.02 -19.25
C ASP A 352 1.99 -0.46 -20.48
N LEU A 353 1.84 -1.10 -21.64
CA LEU A 353 2.35 -0.58 -22.91
C LEU A 353 1.24 -0.45 -23.97
N LYS A 354 1.29 0.65 -24.73
CA LYS A 354 0.58 0.84 -26.00
C LYS A 354 1.59 0.84 -27.13
N LEU A 355 1.45 -0.11 -28.06
CA LEU A 355 2.38 -0.30 -29.16
C LEU A 355 1.66 -0.14 -30.49
N ARG A 356 2.27 0.57 -31.44
CA ARG A 356 1.91 0.54 -32.86
C ARG A 356 2.63 -0.64 -33.50
N VAL A 357 1.86 -1.51 -34.13
CA VAL A 357 2.30 -2.83 -34.58
C VAL A 357 1.69 -3.20 -35.93
N SER A 358 2.34 -4.11 -36.65
CA SER A 358 1.82 -4.68 -37.90
C SER A 358 2.10 -6.18 -37.98
N GLY A 359 1.19 -6.91 -38.64
CA GLY A 359 1.24 -8.37 -38.77
C GLY A 359 -0.14 -9.03 -38.72
N SER A 360 -0.15 -10.35 -38.89
CA SER A 360 -1.35 -11.18 -38.69
C SER A 360 -1.70 -11.33 -37.20
N GLU A 361 -2.95 -11.70 -36.90
CA GLU A 361 -3.42 -11.91 -35.53
C GLU A 361 -2.58 -12.94 -34.75
N GLU A 362 -2.15 -14.03 -35.41
CA GLU A 362 -1.20 -14.99 -34.82
C GLU A 362 0.13 -14.35 -34.41
N ASN A 363 0.69 -13.47 -35.25
CA ASN A 363 1.95 -12.80 -34.95
C ASN A 363 1.78 -11.81 -33.80
N LEU A 364 0.64 -11.13 -33.70
CA LEU A 364 0.31 -10.28 -32.56
C LEU A 364 0.15 -11.07 -31.26
N ILE A 365 -0.46 -12.26 -31.29
CA ILE A 365 -0.55 -13.15 -30.12
C ILE A 365 0.87 -13.57 -29.67
N ARG A 366 1.71 -14.05 -30.59
CA ARG A 366 3.11 -14.41 -30.32
C ARG A 366 3.93 -13.23 -29.79
N LEU A 367 3.71 -12.02 -30.31
CA LEU A 367 4.35 -10.78 -29.85
C LEU A 367 3.92 -10.42 -28.41
N ARG A 368 2.63 -10.52 -28.09
CA ARG A 368 2.09 -10.30 -26.74
C ARG A 368 2.73 -11.25 -25.73
N GLU A 369 2.88 -12.53 -26.07
CA GLU A 369 3.56 -13.52 -25.23
C GLU A 369 5.07 -13.22 -25.09
N ARG A 370 5.76 -12.93 -26.20
CA ARG A 370 7.18 -12.57 -26.22
C ARG A 370 7.47 -11.37 -25.31
N ILE A 371 6.75 -10.26 -25.47
CA ILE A 371 6.94 -9.04 -24.67
C ILE A 371 6.60 -9.30 -23.19
N SER A 372 5.53 -10.03 -22.91
CA SER A 372 5.18 -10.41 -21.53
C SER A 372 6.27 -11.27 -20.87
N SER A 373 6.92 -12.16 -21.64
CA SER A 373 8.06 -12.97 -21.16
C SER A 373 9.32 -12.12 -20.98
N LEU A 374 9.59 -11.17 -21.87
CA LEU A 374 10.73 -10.26 -21.82
C LEU A 374 10.71 -9.41 -20.54
N VAL A 375 9.57 -8.75 -20.26
CA VAL A 375 9.36 -7.96 -19.03
C VAL A 375 9.56 -8.83 -17.79
N ARG A 376 8.93 -10.02 -17.74
CA ARG A 376 9.03 -10.94 -16.60
C ARG A 376 10.44 -11.49 -16.38
N ASN A 377 11.16 -11.84 -17.44
CA ASN A 377 12.50 -12.40 -17.35
C ASN A 377 13.54 -11.31 -17.00
N ARG A 378 13.50 -10.14 -17.66
CA ARG A 378 14.44 -9.03 -17.43
C ARG A 378 14.22 -8.34 -16.08
N LEU A 379 12.97 -8.03 -15.72
CA LEU A 379 12.65 -7.22 -14.51
C LEU A 379 12.14 -8.04 -13.32
N GLY A 380 11.62 -9.25 -13.56
CA GLY A 380 11.18 -10.18 -12.50
C GLY A 380 12.30 -11.06 -11.93
N GLY A 381 13.51 -11.00 -12.50
CA GLY A 381 14.68 -11.74 -12.02
C GLY A 381 14.80 -13.18 -12.52
N GLY A 382 14.12 -13.53 -13.62
CA GLY A 382 14.15 -14.88 -14.20
C GLY A 382 13.30 -15.91 -13.44
N TYR A 383 13.10 -17.07 -14.07
CA TYR A 383 12.23 -18.12 -13.54
C TYR A 383 12.86 -18.80 -12.31
N GLY A 384 12.11 -18.87 -11.20
CA GLY A 384 12.52 -19.59 -9.98
C GLY A 384 13.33 -18.81 -8.95
N SER A 385 13.79 -17.58 -9.22
CA SER A 385 14.66 -16.80 -8.30
C SER A 385 13.94 -16.14 -7.11
N GLY A 386 12.60 -16.23 -7.03
CA GLY A 386 11.81 -15.56 -5.98
C GLY A 386 11.72 -14.04 -6.13
N GLY A 387 11.95 -13.50 -7.33
CA GLY A 387 11.84 -12.06 -7.62
C GLY A 387 10.40 -11.51 -7.67
N GLN A 388 10.27 -10.24 -8.06
CA GLN A 388 9.00 -9.52 -8.07
C GLN A 388 8.06 -10.04 -9.17
N ARG A 389 6.76 -10.20 -8.87
CA ARG A 389 5.74 -10.57 -9.86
C ARG A 389 5.50 -9.39 -10.80
N TRP A 390 5.55 -9.63 -12.10
CA TRP A 390 5.18 -8.65 -13.11
C TRP A 390 3.86 -9.02 -13.80
N GLU A 391 2.91 -8.11 -13.74
CA GLU A 391 1.70 -8.11 -14.57
C GLU A 391 1.88 -7.12 -15.72
N VAL A 392 1.50 -7.55 -16.91
CA VAL A 392 1.81 -6.86 -18.17
C VAL A 392 0.51 -6.68 -18.94
N SER A 393 0.18 -5.42 -19.25
CA SER A 393 -0.99 -5.05 -20.04
C SER A 393 -0.50 -4.50 -21.38
N LEU A 394 -0.90 -5.14 -22.48
CA LEU A 394 -0.46 -4.79 -23.83
C LEU A 394 -1.65 -4.41 -24.69
N GLN A 395 -1.77 -3.12 -25.00
CA GLN A 395 -2.70 -2.59 -26.00
C GLN A 395 -1.96 -2.45 -27.33
N PHE A 396 -2.55 -2.97 -28.40
CA PHE A 396 -2.00 -2.89 -29.75
C PHE A 396 -2.87 -2.00 -30.62
N THR A 397 -2.24 -1.03 -31.27
CA THR A 397 -2.80 -0.24 -32.35
C THR A 397 -2.25 -0.81 -33.66
N ILE A 398 -3.10 -1.44 -34.47
CA ILE A 398 -2.66 -2.01 -35.75
C ILE A 398 -2.53 -0.87 -36.76
N GLU A 399 -1.30 -0.57 -37.19
CA GLU A 399 -1.08 0.30 -38.35
C GLU A 399 -1.35 -0.52 -39.62
N LYS A 400 -2.27 -0.04 -40.44
CA LYS A 400 -2.47 -0.55 -41.80
C LYS A 400 -1.39 0.05 -42.68
N SER A 401 -0.62 -0.81 -43.34
CA SER A 401 0.22 -0.45 -44.50
C SER A 401 -0.64 -0.11 -45.72
#